data_AF-A0A238Y7C8-F1
#
_entry.id   AF-A0A238Y7C8-F1
#
_cell.length_a   1.000
_cell.length_b   1.000
_cell.length_c   1.000
_cell.angle_alpha   90.00
_cell.angle_beta   90.00
_cell.angle_gamma   90.00
#
_symmetry.space_group_name_H-M   'P 1'
#
loop_
_entity.id
_entity.type
_entity.pdbx_description
1 polymer ?
#
loop_
_entity_poly.entity_id
_entity_poly.type
_entity_poly.pdbx_seq_one_letter_code
_entity_poly.pdbx_strand_id
1 'polypeptide(L)'
;MMPITDFLSCTRVFDEFESLSPAQRQHAKTYATGLVAASNKTVAGIAREVLPAGDKRALNKFLTEYDWDEQQFNHERLEELQKHGETRWSQDGYIILDDTITEKAGDEVPGVGRFYDHAEGDTVWGQDLIYAFYADDKTAYPLTFRLYKNRTKMIKTTTPSTISPVRSSPNSKTR
;
A
#
# COMPACT_ATOMS: atom_id res chain seq x y z
N MET A 1 16.57 19.79 -12.84
CA MET A 1 17.22 18.51 -12.49
C MET A 1 17.39 17.71 -13.76
N MET A 2 18.51 17.00 -13.94
CA MET A 2 18.65 16.08 -15.08
C MET A 2 17.68 14.90 -14.94
N PRO A 3 17.06 14.43 -16.04
CA PRO A 3 16.19 13.28 -15.98
C PRO A 3 16.97 12.01 -15.63
N ILE A 4 16.33 11.09 -14.92
CA ILE A 4 16.80 9.73 -14.69
C ILE A 4 16.51 8.95 -15.98
N THR A 5 17.57 8.68 -16.74
CA THR A 5 17.48 8.12 -18.10
C THR A 5 17.41 6.61 -18.15
N ASP A 6 17.54 5.93 -17.00
CA ASP A 6 17.55 4.48 -16.89
C ASP A 6 16.95 4.05 -15.54
N PHE A 7 16.40 2.84 -15.50
CA PHE A 7 15.98 2.25 -14.23
C PHE A 7 17.17 1.84 -13.38
N LEU A 8 16.99 1.89 -12.05
CA LEU A 8 17.99 1.35 -11.13
C LEU A 8 18.12 -0.16 -11.33
N SER A 9 19.34 -0.67 -11.28
CA SER A 9 19.64 -2.10 -11.48
C SER A 9 18.88 -2.99 -10.50
N CYS A 10 18.62 -2.53 -9.28
CA CYS A 10 17.85 -3.26 -8.27
C CYS A 10 16.38 -3.50 -8.66
N THR A 11 15.85 -2.78 -9.65
CA THR A 11 14.46 -2.96 -10.13
C THR A 11 14.33 -4.02 -11.22
N ARG A 12 15.44 -4.59 -11.71
CA ARG A 12 15.44 -5.64 -12.75
C ARG A 12 14.71 -6.90 -12.29
N VAL A 13 14.71 -7.18 -11.00
CA VAL A 13 13.98 -8.32 -10.41
C VAL A 13 12.50 -8.34 -10.79
N PHE A 14 11.86 -7.17 -10.96
CA PHE A 14 10.45 -7.11 -11.32
C PHE A 14 10.15 -7.70 -12.70
N ASP A 15 11.16 -7.94 -13.55
CA ASP A 15 10.96 -8.67 -14.81
C ASP A 15 10.59 -10.13 -14.61
N GLU A 16 10.91 -10.71 -13.45
CA GLU A 16 10.66 -12.12 -13.11
C GLU A 16 9.36 -12.31 -12.32
N PHE A 17 8.67 -11.22 -11.98
CA PHE A 17 7.49 -11.26 -11.11
C PHE A 17 6.23 -11.53 -11.93
N GLU A 18 5.70 -12.73 -11.81
CA GLU A 18 4.49 -13.20 -12.50
C GLU A 18 3.22 -12.54 -11.94
N SER A 19 3.29 -11.95 -10.74
CA SER A 19 2.21 -11.15 -10.17
C SER A 19 1.89 -9.86 -10.95
N LEU A 20 2.75 -9.47 -11.90
CA LEU A 20 2.62 -8.25 -12.70
C LEU A 20 2.65 -8.57 -14.20
N SER A 21 1.72 -7.96 -14.95
CA SER A 21 1.78 -7.93 -16.42
C SER A 21 3.00 -7.12 -16.92
N PRO A 22 3.44 -7.31 -18.18
CA PRO A 22 4.58 -6.57 -18.73
C PRO A 22 4.47 -5.04 -18.58
N ALA A 23 3.27 -4.47 -18.74
CA ALA A 23 3.04 -3.04 -18.55
C ALA A 23 3.14 -2.63 -17.06
N GLN A 24 2.63 -3.45 -16.15
CA GLN A 24 2.74 -3.22 -14.70
C GLN A 24 4.19 -3.33 -14.22
N ARG A 25 4.99 -4.26 -14.75
CA ARG A 25 6.43 -4.37 -14.46
C ARG A 25 7.16 -3.06 -14.78
N GLN A 26 6.85 -2.44 -15.92
CA GLN A 26 7.39 -1.14 -16.29
C GLN A 26 7.00 -0.05 -15.28
N HIS A 27 5.73 0.01 -14.86
CA HIS A 27 5.28 0.98 -13.87
C HIS A 27 5.89 0.77 -12.48
N ALA A 28 6.04 -0.49 -12.04
CA ALA A 28 6.70 -0.85 -10.80
C ALA A 28 8.17 -0.39 -10.80
N LYS A 29 8.90 -0.62 -11.89
CA LYS A 29 10.28 -0.13 -12.08
C LYS A 29 10.37 1.39 -12.05
N THR A 30 9.47 2.09 -12.75
CA THR A 30 9.39 3.55 -12.73
C THR A 30 9.16 4.06 -11.33
N TYR A 31 8.19 3.49 -10.61
CA TYR A 31 7.83 3.94 -9.27
C TYR A 31 8.96 3.67 -8.28
N ALA A 32 9.52 2.45 -8.24
CA ALA A 32 10.63 2.10 -7.35
C ALA A 32 11.89 2.93 -7.63
N THR A 33 12.24 3.13 -8.91
CA THR A 33 13.34 4.03 -9.31
C THR A 33 13.09 5.45 -8.81
N GLY A 34 11.86 5.96 -8.97
CA GLY A 34 11.49 7.29 -8.50
C GLY A 34 11.53 7.46 -6.98
N LEU A 35 11.08 6.45 -6.23
CA LEU A 35 11.15 6.44 -4.77
C LEU A 35 12.58 6.52 -4.24
N VAL A 36 13.56 5.96 -4.97
CA VAL A 36 14.97 6.00 -4.57
C VAL A 36 15.66 7.27 -5.10
N ALA A 37 15.51 7.59 -6.38
CA ALA A 37 16.39 8.54 -7.06
C ALA A 37 15.75 9.90 -7.42
N ALA A 38 14.42 10.00 -7.54
CA ALA A 38 13.79 11.27 -7.95
C ALA A 38 13.88 12.31 -6.83
N SER A 39 14.04 13.60 -7.14
CA SER A 39 13.96 14.67 -6.13
C SER A 39 12.54 14.84 -5.59
N ASN A 40 11.54 14.66 -6.45
CA ASN A 40 10.14 14.83 -6.09
C ASN A 40 9.44 13.47 -6.06
N LYS A 41 9.10 13.01 -4.84
CA LYS A 41 8.50 11.70 -4.58
C LYS A 41 7.00 11.61 -4.84
N THR A 42 6.37 12.69 -5.29
CA THR A 42 4.98 12.61 -5.77
C THR A 42 4.91 11.80 -7.06
N VAL A 43 3.78 11.14 -7.33
CA VAL A 43 3.55 10.40 -8.59
C VAL A 43 3.82 11.28 -9.81
N ALA A 44 3.41 12.55 -9.77
CA ALA A 44 3.67 13.52 -10.83
C ALA A 44 5.15 13.88 -10.99
N GLY A 45 5.86 14.01 -9.86
CA GLY A 45 7.30 14.26 -9.84
C GLY A 45 8.08 13.10 -10.43
N ILE A 46 7.81 11.88 -9.94
CA ILE A 46 8.42 10.64 -10.43
C ILE A 46 8.17 10.45 -11.92
N ALA A 47 6.91 10.60 -12.39
CA ALA A 47 6.58 10.42 -13.81
C ALA A 47 7.30 11.43 -14.73
N ARG A 48 7.66 12.61 -14.22
CA ARG A 48 8.42 13.62 -14.97
C ARG A 48 9.94 13.35 -14.93
N GLU A 49 10.43 12.80 -13.84
CA GLU A 49 11.87 12.66 -13.57
C GLU A 49 12.44 11.32 -14.03
N VAL A 50 11.66 10.23 -14.05
CA VAL A 50 12.11 8.89 -14.47
C VAL A 50 11.63 8.58 -15.88
N LEU A 51 12.59 8.40 -16.81
CA LEU A 51 12.35 8.10 -18.23
C LEU A 51 11.30 9.02 -18.87
N PRO A 52 11.65 10.30 -19.14
CA PRO A 52 10.70 11.31 -19.60
C PRO A 52 10.14 11.01 -21.00
N ALA A 53 9.11 10.16 -21.03
CA ALA A 53 8.10 9.95 -22.06
C ALA A 53 6.80 9.33 -21.49
N GLY A 54 6.70 9.15 -20.16
CA GLY A 54 5.61 8.42 -19.50
C GLY A 54 4.41 9.28 -19.09
N ASP A 55 3.20 8.77 -19.37
CA ASP A 55 1.95 9.41 -18.96
C ASP A 55 1.76 9.31 -17.43
N LYS A 56 1.83 10.44 -16.72
CA LYS A 56 1.50 10.57 -15.29
C LYS A 56 0.20 9.84 -14.94
N ARG A 57 -0.80 9.89 -15.82
CA ARG A 57 -2.10 9.24 -15.61
C ARG A 57 -1.96 7.73 -15.53
N ALA A 58 -1.13 7.12 -16.37
CA ALA A 58 -0.88 5.68 -16.35
C ALA A 58 -0.20 5.25 -15.04
N LEU A 59 0.80 5.99 -14.57
CA LEU A 59 1.46 5.67 -13.29
C LEU A 59 0.51 5.83 -12.10
N ASN A 60 -0.35 6.85 -12.11
CA ASN A 60 -1.37 7.00 -11.06
C ASN A 60 -2.37 5.84 -11.09
N LYS A 61 -2.87 5.46 -12.27
CA LYS A 61 -3.78 4.32 -12.45
C LYS A 61 -3.15 3.01 -12.00
N PHE A 62 -1.87 2.80 -12.25
CA PHE A 62 -1.15 1.64 -11.75
C PHE A 62 -1.24 1.51 -10.21
N LEU A 63 -1.13 2.63 -9.48
CA LEU A 63 -1.16 2.62 -8.02
C LEU A 63 -2.58 2.58 -7.43
N THR A 64 -3.61 3.01 -8.17
CA THR A 64 -4.96 3.21 -7.60
C THR A 64 -6.07 2.40 -8.25
N GLU A 65 -5.89 1.94 -9.50
CA GLU A 65 -6.95 1.34 -10.32
C GLU A 65 -6.58 -0.02 -10.91
N TYR A 66 -5.30 -0.29 -11.17
CA TYR A 66 -4.89 -1.55 -11.78
C TYR A 66 -4.95 -2.68 -10.75
N ASP A 67 -5.46 -3.83 -11.19
CA ASP A 67 -5.52 -5.03 -10.37
C ASP A 67 -4.18 -5.78 -10.45
N TRP A 68 -3.55 -5.98 -9.30
CA TRP A 68 -2.38 -6.84 -9.14
C TRP A 68 -2.44 -7.47 -7.75
N ASP A 69 -2.04 -8.73 -7.66
CA ASP A 69 -2.09 -9.46 -6.41
C ASP A 69 -0.94 -9.00 -5.50
N GLU A 70 -1.27 -8.13 -4.55
CA GLU A 70 -0.32 -7.59 -3.58
C GLU A 70 0.35 -8.69 -2.73
N GLN A 71 -0.38 -9.76 -2.42
CA GLN A 71 0.17 -10.86 -1.61
C GLN A 71 1.14 -11.69 -2.45
N GLN A 72 0.80 -12.00 -3.69
CA GLN A 72 1.69 -12.70 -4.61
C GLN A 72 2.94 -11.87 -4.93
N PHE A 73 2.80 -10.57 -5.20
CA PHE A 73 3.94 -9.67 -5.40
C PHE A 73 4.87 -9.65 -4.18
N ASN A 74 4.29 -9.60 -2.97
CA ASN A 74 5.07 -9.66 -1.73
C ASN A 74 5.75 -11.01 -1.56
N HIS A 75 5.09 -12.10 -1.93
CA HIS A 75 5.64 -13.45 -1.87
C HIS A 75 6.85 -13.59 -2.81
N GLU A 76 6.71 -13.20 -4.09
CA GLU A 76 7.79 -13.20 -5.07
C GLU A 76 8.98 -12.34 -4.62
N ARG A 77 8.72 -11.18 -3.99
CA ARG A 77 9.77 -10.36 -3.35
C ARG A 77 10.52 -11.12 -2.26
N LEU A 78 9.80 -11.82 -1.38
CA LEU A 78 10.43 -12.58 -0.29
C LEU A 78 11.21 -13.78 -0.82
N GLU A 79 10.68 -14.50 -1.82
CA GLU A 79 11.37 -15.59 -2.49
C GLU A 79 12.66 -15.12 -3.14
N GLU A 80 12.66 -13.97 -3.82
CA GLU A 80 13.88 -13.38 -4.37
C GLU A 80 14.93 -13.15 -3.28
N LEU A 81 14.55 -12.55 -2.16
CA LEU A 81 15.48 -12.31 -1.04
C LEU A 81 16.06 -13.63 -0.50
N GLN A 82 15.35 -14.75 -0.61
CA GLN A 82 15.88 -16.05 -0.17
C GLN A 82 16.94 -16.63 -1.12
N LYS A 83 17.02 -16.16 -2.37
CA LYS A 83 18.02 -16.63 -3.35
C LYS A 83 19.43 -16.10 -3.05
N HIS A 84 19.56 -15.01 -2.30
CA HIS A 84 20.84 -14.34 -2.03
C HIS A 84 21.31 -14.57 -0.60
N GLY A 85 22.58 -14.99 -0.41
CA GLY A 85 23.11 -15.32 0.92
C GLY A 85 23.08 -14.18 1.94
N GLU A 86 23.17 -12.93 1.48
CA GLU A 86 23.15 -11.71 2.31
C GLU A 86 21.75 -11.33 2.78
N THR A 87 20.70 -11.86 2.14
CA THR A 87 19.29 -11.55 2.47
C THR A 87 18.49 -12.78 2.87
N ARG A 88 19.04 -13.98 2.68
CA ARG A 88 18.37 -15.23 3.05
C ARG A 88 18.26 -15.33 4.57
N TRP A 89 17.09 -15.77 5.04
CA TRP A 89 16.84 -15.96 6.45
C TRP A 89 17.84 -16.91 7.12
N SER A 90 18.20 -16.56 8.34
CA SER A 90 18.96 -17.36 9.30
C SER A 90 18.03 -18.06 10.28
N GLN A 91 18.49 -19.17 10.87
CA GLN A 91 17.78 -19.83 11.98
C GLN A 91 17.78 -18.99 13.26
N ASP A 92 18.77 -18.10 13.40
CA ASP A 92 18.92 -17.21 14.55
C ASP A 92 18.29 -15.82 14.31
N GLY A 93 17.54 -15.66 13.22
CA GLY A 93 16.84 -14.42 12.90
C GLY A 93 15.58 -14.20 13.73
N TYR A 94 15.19 -12.95 13.88
CA TYR A 94 14.02 -12.52 14.63
C TYR A 94 12.93 -11.99 13.72
N ILE A 95 11.68 -12.22 14.12
CA ILE A 95 10.52 -11.51 13.56
C ILE A 95 10.06 -10.50 14.60
N ILE A 96 10.20 -9.23 14.24
CA ILE A 96 9.78 -8.08 15.03
C ILE A 96 8.37 -7.72 14.60
N LEU A 97 7.47 -7.55 15.58
CA LEU A 97 6.15 -6.99 15.39
C LEU A 97 6.14 -5.62 16.07
N ASP A 98 5.89 -4.59 15.27
CA ASP A 98 5.91 -3.21 15.74
C ASP A 98 4.95 -2.37 14.89
N ASP A 99 4.43 -1.30 15.46
CA ASP A 99 3.57 -0.35 14.78
C ASP A 99 4.25 1.02 14.66
N THR A 100 3.80 1.81 13.68
CA THR A 100 4.27 3.18 13.51
C THR A 100 3.10 4.06 13.14
N ILE A 101 2.91 5.12 13.93
CA ILE A 101 1.89 6.13 13.67
C ILE A 101 2.48 7.21 12.78
N THR A 102 1.93 7.36 11.58
CA THR A 102 2.24 8.47 10.69
C THR A 102 1.20 9.56 10.88
N GLU A 103 1.57 10.64 11.55
CA GLU A 103 0.70 11.82 11.73
C GLU A 103 0.25 12.41 10.39
N LYS A 104 -1.00 12.89 10.37
CA LYS A 104 -1.61 13.50 9.18
C LYS A 104 -2.27 14.82 9.51
N ALA A 105 -2.22 15.76 8.57
CA ALA A 105 -3.08 16.94 8.59
C ALA A 105 -4.36 16.63 7.80
N GLY A 106 -5.52 16.57 8.47
CA GLY A 106 -6.83 16.35 7.85
C GLY A 106 -7.39 14.93 7.96
N ASP A 107 -8.63 14.74 7.48
CA ASP A 107 -9.43 13.51 7.65
C ASP A 107 -9.77 12.77 6.35
N GLU A 108 -9.35 13.30 5.19
CA GLU A 108 -9.62 12.72 3.87
C GLU A 108 -8.79 11.45 3.58
N VAL A 109 -7.69 11.25 4.29
CA VAL A 109 -6.81 10.08 4.10
C VAL A 109 -7.49 8.84 4.70
N PRO A 110 -7.73 7.76 3.93
CA PRO A 110 -8.39 6.57 4.45
C PRO A 110 -7.67 5.95 5.65
N GLY A 111 -8.45 5.58 6.67
CA GLY A 111 -7.92 4.91 7.86
C GLY A 111 -7.19 5.80 8.86
N VAL A 112 -7.23 7.14 8.70
CA VAL A 112 -6.80 8.05 9.76
C VAL A 112 -7.68 7.94 11.00
N GLY A 113 -7.10 8.15 12.17
CA GLY A 113 -7.78 8.11 13.45
C GLY A 113 -6.93 8.68 14.57
N ARG A 114 -7.46 8.56 15.79
CA ARG A 114 -6.73 8.87 17.02
C ARG A 114 -6.05 7.60 17.50
N PHE A 115 -4.72 7.66 17.67
CA PHE A 115 -3.88 6.56 18.14
C PHE A 115 -2.96 7.06 19.25
N TYR A 116 -2.73 6.25 20.27
CA TYR A 116 -1.81 6.61 21.35
C TYR A 116 -0.39 6.34 20.89
N ASP A 117 0.43 7.39 20.83
CA ASP A 117 1.84 7.28 20.48
C ASP A 117 2.69 7.25 21.75
N HIS A 118 3.35 6.12 21.98
CA HIS A 118 4.21 5.93 23.14
C HIS A 118 5.46 6.82 23.11
N ALA A 119 5.94 7.24 21.94
CA ALA A 119 7.09 8.13 21.81
C ALA A 119 6.74 9.57 22.22
N GLU A 120 5.54 10.02 21.88
CA GLU A 120 5.03 11.35 22.27
C GLU A 120 4.37 11.35 23.66
N GLY A 121 3.97 10.18 24.16
CA GLY A 121 3.24 10.03 25.42
C GLY A 121 1.80 10.53 25.37
N ASP A 122 1.26 10.81 24.18
CA ASP A 122 -0.08 11.36 23.96
C ASP A 122 -0.78 10.71 22.74
N THR A 123 -2.05 11.03 22.56
CA THR A 123 -2.87 10.61 21.42
C THR A 123 -2.69 11.56 20.25
N VAL A 124 -2.12 11.05 19.16
CA VAL A 124 -1.92 11.79 17.91
C VAL A 124 -2.98 11.44 16.86
N TRP A 125 -3.11 12.30 15.84
CA TRP A 125 -4.00 12.06 14.70
C TRP A 125 -3.19 11.59 13.49
N GLY A 126 -3.40 10.36 13.06
CA GLY A 126 -2.57 9.76 12.02
C GLY A 126 -3.12 8.45 11.46
N GLN A 127 -2.31 7.77 10.65
CA GLN A 127 -2.51 6.38 10.25
C GLN A 127 -1.55 5.51 11.05
N ASP A 128 -2.05 4.41 11.59
CA ASP A 128 -1.27 3.43 12.31
C ASP A 128 -0.97 2.23 11.39
N LEU A 129 0.30 2.00 11.09
CA LEU A 129 0.77 0.86 10.29
C LEU A 129 1.47 -0.16 11.18
N ILE A 130 0.98 -1.39 11.15
CA ILE A 130 1.59 -2.54 11.84
C ILE A 130 2.47 -3.29 10.85
N TYR A 131 3.71 -3.57 11.24
CA TYR A 131 4.69 -4.29 10.45
C TYR A 131 5.04 -5.63 11.08
N ALA A 132 5.27 -6.64 10.23
CA ALA A 132 6.14 -7.76 10.58
C ALA A 132 7.47 -7.54 9.86
N PHE A 133 8.56 -7.55 10.61
CA PHE A 133 9.88 -7.19 10.13
C PHE A 133 10.87 -8.29 10.48
N TYR A 134 11.66 -8.75 9.51
CA TYR A 134 12.72 -9.72 9.75
C TYR A 134 14.02 -8.98 10.07
N ALA A 135 14.80 -9.47 11.03
CA ALA A 135 16.13 -8.97 11.31
C ALA A 135 17.07 -10.08 11.82
N ASP A 136 18.31 -10.08 11.36
CA ASP A 136 19.41 -10.87 11.90
C ASP A 136 20.71 -10.04 11.96
N ASP A 137 21.86 -10.69 12.09
CA ASP A 137 23.18 -10.06 12.15
C ASP A 137 23.65 -9.47 10.80
N LYS A 138 23.04 -9.85 9.69
CA LYS A 138 23.44 -9.46 8.32
C LYS A 138 22.46 -8.51 7.66
N THR A 139 21.17 -8.68 7.92
CA THR A 139 20.11 -8.03 7.16
C THR A 139 18.87 -7.74 7.98
N ALA A 140 18.08 -6.79 7.50
CA ALA A 140 16.80 -6.46 8.10
C ALA A 140 15.86 -5.91 7.02
N TYR A 141 14.65 -6.46 6.91
CA TYR A 141 13.67 -6.04 5.91
C TYR A 141 12.22 -6.38 6.28
N PRO A 142 11.23 -5.63 5.75
CA PRO A 142 9.83 -5.87 6.05
C PRO A 142 9.30 -7.14 5.37
N LEU A 143 8.66 -8.00 6.16
CA LEU A 143 7.97 -9.20 5.70
C LEU A 143 6.60 -8.86 5.13
N THR A 144 5.83 -8.07 5.87
CA THR A 144 4.52 -7.57 5.47
C THR A 144 4.11 -6.40 6.35
N PHE A 145 3.06 -5.69 5.96
CA PHE A 145 2.46 -4.64 6.78
C PHE A 145 0.94 -4.61 6.61
N ARG A 146 0.23 -4.07 7.58
CA ARG A 146 -1.22 -3.81 7.50
C ARG A 146 -1.54 -2.48 8.16
N LEU A 147 -2.50 -1.76 7.59
CA LEU A 147 -3.08 -0.59 8.22
C LEU A 147 -3.98 -1.02 9.39
N TYR A 148 -3.70 -0.53 10.59
CA TYR A 148 -4.55 -0.76 11.75
C TYR A 148 -5.89 -0.04 11.58
N LYS A 149 -6.99 -0.78 11.75
CA LYS A 149 -8.35 -0.27 11.57
C LYS A 149 -8.99 -0.08 12.95
N ASN A 150 -9.00 1.16 13.42
CA ASN A 150 -9.68 1.51 14.67
C ASN A 150 -11.18 1.20 14.57
N ARG A 151 -11.67 0.23 15.36
CA ARG A 151 -13.08 -0.21 15.36
C ARG A 151 -14.05 0.91 15.74
N THR A 152 -13.60 1.97 16.40
CA THR A 152 -14.46 3.09 16.82
C THR A 152 -15.04 3.87 15.64
N LYS A 153 -14.40 3.84 14.46
CA LYS A 153 -14.96 4.39 13.21
C LYS A 153 -15.92 3.44 12.47
N MET A 154 -16.09 2.18 12.90
CA MET A 154 -17.06 1.26 12.28
C MET A 154 -18.52 1.60 12.61
N ILE A 155 -18.80 2.63 13.42
CA ILE A 155 -20.16 3.02 13.84
C ILE A 155 -20.81 4.05 12.88
N LYS A 156 -20.18 4.40 11.76
CA LYS A 156 -20.76 5.40 10.81
C LYS A 156 -21.05 4.91 9.39
N THR A 157 -21.23 3.61 9.18
CA THR A 157 -21.75 3.14 7.89
C THR A 157 -22.73 1.99 8.05
N THR A 158 -23.94 2.24 7.54
CA THR A 158 -25.05 1.31 7.24
C THR A 158 -25.98 0.93 8.40
N THR A 159 -26.91 1.83 8.73
CA THR A 159 -28.30 1.39 8.97
C THR A 159 -28.91 1.18 7.58
N PRO A 160 -29.37 -0.02 7.20
CA PRO A 160 -30.20 -0.17 6.01
C PRO A 160 -31.47 0.65 6.25
N SER A 161 -31.79 1.56 5.33
CA SER A 161 -33.10 2.20 5.30
C SER A 161 -34.17 1.11 5.24
N THR A 162 -34.95 0.95 6.30
CA THR A 162 -36.12 0.09 6.32
C THR A 162 -37.02 0.49 5.16
N ILE A 163 -37.15 -0.40 4.17
CA ILE A 163 -38.16 -0.26 3.14
C ILE A 163 -39.51 -0.36 3.86
N SER A 164 -40.24 0.76 3.92
CA SER A 164 -41.64 0.77 4.35
C SER A 164 -42.43 -0.16 3.43
N PRO A 165 -43.24 -1.10 3.96
CA PRO A 165 -44.07 -1.93 3.11
C PRO A 165 -45.12 -1.05 2.42
N VAL A 166 -45.20 -1.16 1.10
CA VAL A 166 -46.30 -0.64 0.28
C VAL A 166 -47.60 -1.20 0.85
N ARG A 167 -48.48 -0.32 1.33
CA ARG A 167 -49.87 -0.68 1.66
C ARG A 167 -50.56 -1.15 0.39
N SER A 168 -50.92 -2.42 0.33
CA SER A 168 -51.92 -2.92 -0.60
C SER A 168 -53.29 -2.38 -0.19
N SER A 169 -53.93 -1.61 -1.07
CA SER A 169 -55.34 -1.24 -0.93
C SER A 169 -56.20 -2.51 -1.08
N PRO A 170 -57.15 -2.77 -0.16
CA PRO A 170 -58.12 -3.83 -0.35
C PRO A 170 -59.15 -3.39 -1.39
N ASN A 171 -59.23 -4.15 -2.48
CA ASN A 171 -60.27 -4.01 -3.48
C ASN A 171 -61.59 -4.51 -2.86
N SER A 172 -62.44 -3.58 -2.41
CA SER A 172 -63.79 -3.90 -1.96
C SER A 172 -64.66 -4.21 -3.18
N LYS A 173 -65.05 -5.48 -3.33
CA LYS A 173 -66.24 -5.84 -4.10
C LYS A 173 -67.46 -5.15 -3.48
N THR A 174 -68.30 -4.54 -4.29
CA THR A 174 -69.70 -4.34 -3.93
C THR A 174 -70.58 -4.43 -5.18
N ARG A 175 -71.48 -5.42 -5.12
CA ARG A 175 -72.69 -5.68 -5.93
C ARG A 175 -72.53 -5.93 -7.43
#